data_AF-A0A3A6N1A7-F1
#
_entry.id   AF-A0A3A6N1A7-F1
#
_cell.length_a   1.000
_cell.length_b   1.000
_cell.length_c   1.000
_cell.angle_alpha   90.00
_cell.angle_beta   90.00
_cell.angle_gamma   90.00
#
_symmetry.space_group_name_H-M   'P 1'
#
loop_
_entity.id
_entity.type
_entity.pdbx_description
1 polymer ?
#
loop_
_entity_poly.entity_id
_entity_poly.type
_entity_poly.pdbx_seq_one_letter_code
_entity_poly.pdbx_strand_id
1 'polypeptide(L)'
;MNIEWYIPSLGTPIVAVAEYGLNLNQAAYTELGEPTGIRLGFDRIGKKVIIKPLKGTEQDLERENGLPIRARVGNIRVNARDFVRFIRRYYPDLQPSSRATRYLALWDEENGYLVVDLQQVAETSRPKVGGSVD
;
A
#
# COMPACT_ATOMS: atom_id res chain seq x y z
N MET A 1 19.43 -14.11 7.17
CA MET A 1 19.81 -12.68 7.20
C MET A 1 18.96 -12.01 6.15
N ASN A 2 18.06 -11.10 6.53
CA ASN A 2 17.21 -10.38 5.59
C ASN A 2 17.85 -9.01 5.34
N ILE A 3 18.40 -8.83 4.14
CA ILE A 3 18.99 -7.57 3.69
C ILE A 3 17.96 -6.88 2.81
N GLU A 4 17.57 -5.66 3.17
CA GLU A 4 16.77 -4.78 2.32
C GLU A 4 17.71 -3.92 1.47
N TRP A 5 17.59 -4.00 0.15
CA TRP A 5 18.39 -3.20 -0.76
C TRP A 5 17.67 -1.89 -1.09
N TYR A 6 18.10 -0.80 -0.46
CA TYR A 6 17.56 0.52 -0.77
C TYR A 6 17.93 0.97 -2.19
N ILE A 7 16.94 1.46 -2.96
CA ILE A 7 17.13 2.04 -4.29
C ILE A 7 17.04 3.57 -4.18
N PRO A 8 18.16 4.32 -4.16
CA PRO A 8 18.15 5.77 -3.91
C PRO A 8 17.30 6.58 -4.89
N SER A 9 17.23 6.15 -6.15
CA SER A 9 16.46 6.83 -7.20
C SER A 9 14.94 6.72 -7.03
N LEU A 10 14.46 5.73 -6.29
CA LEU A 10 13.03 5.47 -6.09
C LEU A 10 12.55 5.86 -4.68
N GLY A 11 13.49 5.94 -3.74
CA GLY A 11 13.19 6.22 -2.33
C GLY A 11 12.63 5.00 -1.61
N THR A 12 12.07 5.22 -0.42
CA THR A 12 11.52 4.15 0.41
C THR A 12 10.19 3.64 -0.18
N PRO A 13 9.94 2.32 -0.26
CA PRO A 13 8.64 1.79 -0.61
C PRO A 13 7.57 2.22 0.39
N ILE A 14 6.50 2.85 -0.12
CA ILE A 14 5.40 3.38 0.69
C ILE A 14 4.07 2.96 0.09
N VAL A 15 3.18 2.51 0.96
CA VAL A 15 1.77 2.31 0.64
C VAL A 15 0.94 3.24 1.52
N ALA A 16 0.14 4.08 0.87
CA ALA A 16 -0.82 4.93 1.55
C ALA A 16 -2.19 4.26 1.59
N VAL A 17 -2.79 4.19 2.78
CA VAL A 17 -4.14 3.64 3.00
C VAL A 17 -5.11 4.80 3.21
N ALA A 18 -6.18 4.84 2.42
CA ALA A 18 -7.27 5.81 2.54
C ALA A 18 -8.63 5.09 2.45
N GLU A 19 -9.72 5.78 2.78
CA GLU A 19 -11.07 5.18 2.70
C GLU A 19 -11.43 4.62 1.33
N TYR A 20 -10.88 5.19 0.25
CA TYR A 20 -11.16 4.77 -1.11
C TYR A 20 -10.25 3.65 -1.63
N GLY A 21 -9.22 3.24 -0.89
CA GLY A 21 -8.31 2.18 -1.30
C GLY A 21 -6.85 2.45 -0.96
N LEU A 22 -5.96 1.96 -1.82
CA LEU A 22 -4.52 2.02 -1.64
C LEU A 22 -3.87 2.89 -2.72
N ASN A 23 -2.85 3.66 -2.33
CA ASN A 23 -1.93 4.30 -3.28
C ASN A 23 -0.51 3.81 -3.01
N LEU A 24 0.13 3.25 -4.01
CA LEU A 24 1.53 2.85 -3.95
C LEU A 24 2.38 3.98 -4.52
N ASN A 25 3.53 4.24 -3.90
CA ASN A 25 4.54 5.07 -4.56
C ASN A 25 5.30 4.24 -5.61
N GLN A 26 6.14 4.92 -6.39
CA GLN A 26 6.91 4.27 -7.45
C GLN A 26 7.81 3.15 -6.92
N ALA A 27 8.51 3.36 -5.79
CA ALA A 27 9.34 2.33 -5.17
C ALA A 27 8.54 1.05 -4.87
N ALA A 28 7.42 1.14 -4.15
CA ALA A 28 6.58 -0.02 -3.84
C ALA A 28 6.02 -0.72 -5.09
N TYR A 29 5.70 0.03 -6.15
CA TYR A 29 5.23 -0.55 -7.40
C TYR A 29 6.35 -1.28 -8.16
N THR A 30 7.57 -0.74 -8.14
CA THR A 30 8.74 -1.36 -8.75
C THR A 30 9.18 -2.62 -7.98
N GLU A 31 9.15 -2.60 -6.64
CA GLU A 31 9.41 -3.81 -5.81
C GLU A 31 8.44 -4.95 -6.15
N LEU A 32 7.19 -4.62 -6.46
CA LEU A 32 6.19 -5.61 -6.90
C LEU A 32 6.43 -6.17 -8.32
N GLY A 33 7.45 -5.69 -9.03
CA GLY A 33 7.75 -6.10 -10.40
C GLY A 33 6.77 -5.54 -11.44
N GLU A 34 6.25 -4.33 -11.18
CA GLU A 34 5.32 -3.57 -12.03
C GLU A 34 4.10 -4.40 -12.49
N PRO A 35 3.30 -4.92 -11.54
CA PRO A 35 2.20 -5.81 -11.86
C PRO A 35 1.03 -5.10 -12.56
N THR A 36 0.18 -5.87 -13.25
CA THR A 36 -1.09 -5.35 -13.81
C THR A 36 -2.23 -5.37 -12.79
N GLY A 37 -2.11 -6.18 -11.74
CA GLY A 37 -3.04 -6.20 -10.61
C GLY A 37 -2.43 -6.76 -9.34
N ILE A 38 -3.20 -6.77 -8.26
CA ILE A 38 -2.75 -7.29 -6.96
C ILE A 38 -3.82 -8.12 -6.28
N ARG A 39 -3.40 -9.11 -5.49
CA ARG A 39 -4.25 -9.75 -4.50
C ARG A 39 -3.91 -9.21 -3.11
N LEU A 40 -4.95 -8.97 -2.31
CA LEU A 40 -4.82 -8.38 -0.98
C LEU A 40 -5.07 -9.42 0.12
N GLY A 41 -4.20 -9.43 1.12
CA GLY A 41 -4.33 -10.19 2.35
C GLY A 41 -4.20 -9.29 3.57
N PHE A 42 -4.73 -9.74 4.71
CA PHE A 42 -4.60 -9.04 5.98
C PHE A 42 -4.21 -10.02 7.08
N ASP A 43 -3.02 -9.80 7.65
CA ASP A 43 -2.61 -10.46 8.89
C ASP A 43 -3.28 -9.77 10.07
N ARG A 44 -4.25 -10.45 10.67
CA ARG A 44 -5.04 -9.93 11.79
C ARG A 44 -4.24 -9.80 13.08
N ILE A 45 -3.21 -10.62 13.26
CA ILE A 45 -2.41 -10.67 14.48
C ILE A 45 -1.36 -9.57 14.40
N GLY A 46 -0.54 -9.59 13.35
CA GLY A 46 0.53 -8.61 13.13
C GLY A 46 0.08 -7.27 12.55
N LYS A 47 -1.22 -7.10 12.26
CA LYS A 47 -1.81 -5.88 11.68
C LYS A 47 -1.12 -5.45 10.38
N LYS A 48 -0.80 -6.40 9.50
CA LYS A 48 -0.12 -6.15 8.23
C LYS A 48 -1.06 -6.32 7.04
N VAL A 49 -0.94 -5.44 6.05
CA VAL A 49 -1.49 -5.68 4.72
C VAL A 49 -0.46 -6.42 3.89
N ILE A 50 -0.89 -7.49 3.22
CA ILE A 50 -0.08 -8.28 2.32
C ILE A 50 -0.54 -7.98 0.90
N ILE A 51 0.39 -7.60 0.02
CA ILE A 51 0.12 -7.28 -1.38
C ILE A 51 0.90 -8.27 -2.25
N LYS A 52 0.17 -9.17 -2.90
CA LYS A 52 0.76 -10.13 -3.84
C LYS A 52 0.62 -9.59 -5.28
N PRO A 53 1.70 -9.48 -6.06
CA PRO A 53 1.62 -9.04 -7.45
C PRO A 53 0.93 -10.08 -8.33
N LEU A 54 0.14 -9.63 -9.30
CA LEU A 54 -0.49 -10.44 -10.34
C LEU A 54 -0.19 -9.86 -11.73
N LYS A 55 -0.14 -10.73 -12.75
CA LYS A 55 0.07 -10.33 -14.15
C LYS A 55 -0.99 -10.98 -15.03
N GLY A 56 -1.50 -10.23 -16.01
CA GLY A 56 -2.52 -10.70 -16.94
C GLY A 56 -3.55 -9.63 -17.29
N THR A 57 -4.58 -10.07 -18.01
CA THR A 57 -5.76 -9.29 -18.35
C THR A 57 -6.68 -9.10 -17.15
N GLU A 58 -7.67 -8.21 -17.24
CA GLU A 58 -8.65 -8.01 -16.17
C GLU A 58 -9.40 -9.32 -15.81
N GLN A 59 -9.68 -10.17 -16.80
CA GLN A 59 -10.29 -11.50 -16.59
C GLN A 59 -9.37 -12.46 -15.82
N ASP A 60 -8.06 -12.40 -16.06
CA ASP A 60 -7.09 -13.22 -15.33
C ASP A 60 -7.03 -12.76 -13.86
N LEU A 61 -7.01 -11.45 -13.63
CA LEU A 61 -7.03 -10.87 -12.30
C LEU A 61 -8.28 -11.31 -11.52
N GLU A 62 -9.47 -11.26 -12.14
CA GLU A 62 -10.72 -11.69 -11.51
C GLU A 62 -10.68 -13.16 -11.07
N ARG A 63 -10.16 -14.06 -11.91
CA ARG A 63 -10.00 -15.50 -11.59
C ARG A 63 -9.11 -15.73 -10.37
N GLU A 64 -8.14 -14.85 -10.15
CA GLU A 64 -7.22 -14.91 -9.02
C GLU A 64 -7.70 -14.14 -7.78
N ASN A 65 -8.92 -13.58 -7.81
CA ASN A 65 -9.47 -12.66 -6.80
C ASN A 65 -8.59 -11.41 -6.62
N GLY A 66 -8.03 -10.95 -7.73
CA GLY A 66 -7.19 -9.76 -7.83
C GLY A 66 -7.98 -8.48 -8.06
N LEU A 67 -7.28 -7.36 -7.88
CA LEU A 67 -7.75 -6.01 -8.20
C LEU A 67 -6.81 -5.39 -9.24
N PRO A 68 -7.34 -4.71 -10.26
CA PRO A 68 -6.51 -4.03 -11.24
C PRO A 68 -5.76 -2.85 -10.61
N ILE A 69 -4.52 -2.66 -11.05
CA ILE A 69 -3.74 -1.46 -10.75
C ILE A 69 -3.99 -0.42 -11.83
N ARG A 70 -4.22 0.82 -11.41
CA ARG A 70 -4.20 1.99 -12.29
C ARG A 70 -2.90 2.75 -12.06
N ALA A 71 -1.88 2.46 -12.87
CA ALA A 71 -0.62 3.17 -12.85
C ALA A 71 -0.71 4.44 -13.71
N ARG A 72 -0.48 5.60 -13.10
CA ARG A 72 -0.14 6.86 -13.78
C ARG A 72 1.17 7.35 -13.21
N VAL A 73 1.92 8.15 -13.97
CA VAL A 73 3.20 8.72 -13.53
C VAL A 73 3.04 9.38 -12.16
N GLY A 74 3.77 8.88 -11.16
CA GLY A 74 3.74 9.37 -9.77
C GLY A 74 2.51 8.98 -8.93
N ASN A 75 1.59 8.16 -9.45
CA ASN A 75 0.33 7.83 -8.77
C ASN A 75 -0.18 6.45 -9.20
N ILE A 76 0.16 5.41 -8.42
CA ILE A 76 -0.28 4.03 -8.63
C ILE A 76 -1.43 3.73 -7.66
N ARG A 77 -2.64 3.54 -8.19
CA ARG A 77 -3.86 3.38 -7.36
C ARG A 77 -4.47 2.00 -7.48
N VAL A 78 -4.99 1.50 -6.37
CA VAL A 78 -5.86 0.32 -6.31
C VAL A 78 -7.16 0.67 -5.60
N ASN A 79 -8.28 0.45 -6.29
CA ASN A 79 -9.60 0.61 -5.69
C ASN A 79 -9.88 -0.57 -4.76
N ALA A 80 -9.63 -0.37 -3.47
CA ALA A 80 -9.71 -1.40 -2.44
C ALA A 80 -10.60 -0.97 -1.27
N ARG A 81 -11.64 -0.16 -1.53
CA ARG A 81 -12.54 0.40 -0.50
C ARG A 81 -13.08 -0.67 0.45
N ASP A 82 -13.59 -1.78 -0.10
CA ASP A 82 -14.20 -2.82 0.73
C ASP A 82 -13.16 -3.62 1.51
N PHE A 83 -11.95 -3.76 0.99
CA PHE A 83 -10.83 -4.32 1.74
C PHE A 83 -10.41 -3.41 2.91
N VAL A 84 -10.36 -2.09 2.71
CA VAL A 84 -10.08 -1.13 3.79
C VAL A 84 -11.16 -1.19 4.86
N ARG A 85 -12.44 -1.28 4.48
CA ARG A 85 -13.57 -1.51 5.42
C ARG A 85 -13.42 -2.82 6.17
N PHE A 86 -12.99 -3.89 5.49
CA PHE A 86 -12.73 -5.18 6.09
C PHE A 86 -11.63 -5.07 7.16
N ILE A 87 -10.49 -4.44 6.87
CA ILE A 87 -9.41 -4.25 7.85
C ILE A 87 -9.91 -3.49 9.08
N ARG A 88 -10.64 -2.38 8.88
CA ARG A 88 -11.16 -1.55 9.99
C ARG A 88 -12.01 -2.32 10.99
N ARG A 89 -12.72 -3.36 10.56
CA ARG A 89 -13.50 -4.22 11.48
C ARG A 89 -12.60 -4.98 12.48
N TYR A 90 -11.36 -5.27 12.10
CA TYR A 90 -10.40 -6.03 12.91
C TYR A 90 -9.25 -5.17 13.46
N TYR A 91 -9.15 -3.92 13.01
CA TYR A 91 -8.25 -2.91 13.53
C TYR A 91 -8.96 -1.54 13.59
N PRO A 92 -9.82 -1.32 14.61
CA PRO A 92 -10.62 -0.09 14.73
C PRO A 92 -9.79 1.19 14.90
N ASP A 93 -8.58 1.08 15.45
CA ASP A 93 -7.65 2.20 15.62
C ASP A 93 -7.06 2.68 14.29
N LEU A 94 -7.18 1.86 13.23
CA LEU A 94 -6.98 2.36 11.88
C LEU A 94 -8.08 3.38 11.60
N GLN A 95 -7.68 4.64 11.48
CA GLN A 95 -8.55 5.75 11.09
C GLN A 95 -8.22 6.21 9.67
N PRO A 96 -8.55 5.43 8.61
CA PRO A 96 -8.48 5.97 7.25
C PRO A 96 -9.46 7.12 7.17
N SER A 97 -8.97 8.29 6.80
CA SER A 97 -9.78 9.45 6.47
C SER A 97 -9.69 9.72 4.97
N SER A 98 -10.28 10.82 4.50
CA SER A 98 -10.00 11.33 3.15
C SER A 98 -8.50 11.58 2.93
N ARG A 99 -7.75 11.86 4.00
CA ARG A 99 -6.30 11.92 4.00
C ARG A 99 -5.71 10.52 4.15
N ALA A 100 -4.92 10.11 3.17
CA ALA A 100 -4.24 8.82 3.19
C ALA A 100 -3.12 8.81 4.26
N THR A 101 -3.09 7.77 5.09
CA THR A 101 -1.98 7.51 6.02
C THR A 101 -0.93 6.67 5.31
N ARG A 102 0.34 7.06 5.40
CA ARG A 102 1.45 6.43 4.69
C ARG A 102 2.16 5.44 5.60
N TYR A 103 2.36 4.22 5.11
CA TYR A 103 3.03 3.15 5.83
C TYR A 103 4.25 2.68 5.05
N LEU A 104 5.26 2.23 5.78
CA LEU A 104 6.41 1.55 5.19
C LEU A 104 5.96 0.22 4.58
N ALA A 105 6.56 -0.11 3.46
CA ALA A 105 6.36 -1.38 2.79
C ALA A 105 7.72 -2.07 2.60
N LEU A 106 7.74 -3.39 2.78
CA LEU A 106 8.94 -4.22 2.67
C LEU A 106 8.65 -5.41 1.79
N TRP A 107 9.58 -5.73 0.89
CA TRP A 107 9.44 -6.89 0.01
C TRP A 107 9.89 -8.16 0.74
N ASP A 108 9.03 -9.17 0.74
CA ASP A 108 9.35 -10.50 1.23
C ASP A 108 9.74 -11.38 0.05
N GLU A 109 11.05 -11.47 -0.20
CA GLU A 109 11.63 -12.26 -1.29
C GLU A 109 11.29 -13.75 -1.21
N GLU A 110 11.20 -14.30 0.00
CA GLU A 110 10.94 -15.72 0.22
C GLU A 110 9.52 -16.07 -0.24
N ASN A 111 8.56 -15.19 0.04
CA ASN A 111 7.16 -15.45 -0.21
C ASN A 111 6.57 -14.73 -1.44
N GLY A 112 7.31 -13.79 -2.02
CA GLY A 112 6.90 -13.04 -3.21
C GLY A 112 5.72 -12.11 -2.96
N TYR A 113 5.73 -11.37 -1.84
CA TYR A 113 4.72 -10.35 -1.56
C TYR A 113 5.32 -9.13 -0.87
N LEU A 114 4.62 -8.00 -0.99
CA LEU A 114 4.95 -6.77 -0.27
C LEU A 114 4.15 -6.72 1.04
N VAL A 115 4.86 -6.51 2.15
CA VAL A 115 4.31 -6.40 3.51
C VAL A 115 4.21 -4.93 3.89
N VAL A 116 3.02 -4.49 4.29
CA VAL A 116 2.76 -3.13 4.78
C VAL A 116 2.38 -3.20 6.25
N ASP A 117 3.23 -2.68 7.12
CA ASP A 117 2.99 -2.68 8.56
C ASP A 117 2.11 -1.47 8.96
N LEU A 118 0.85 -1.74 9.33
CA LEU A 118 -0.10 -0.68 9.72
C LEU A 118 0.17 -0.07 11.10
N GLN A 119 1.18 -0.56 11.82
CA GLN A 119 1.63 -0.01 13.09
C GLN A 119 2.82 0.96 12.89
N GLN A 120 3.44 0.97 11.70
CA GLN A 120 4.58 1.83 11.39
C GLN A 120 4.20 2.90 10.35
N VAL A 121 3.81 4.07 10.84
CA VAL A 121 3.55 5.24 9.99
C VAL A 121 4.87 5.81 9.49
N ALA A 122 5.02 5.95 8.17
CA ALA A 122 6.25 6.43 7.56
C ALA A 122 6.47 7.94 7.77
N GLU A 123 5.40 8.74 7.71
CA GLU A 123 5.42 10.16 8.09
C GLU A 123 4.01 10.60 8.53
N THR A 124 3.87 11.06 9.77
CA THR A 124 2.75 11.92 10.16
C THR A 124 2.98 13.24 9.46
N SER A 125 2.12 13.62 8.53
CA SER A 125 2.18 14.94 7.92
C SER A 125 2.42 16.01 8.99
N ARG A 126 3.43 16.87 8.80
CA ARG A 126 3.62 18.04 9.67
C ARG A 126 2.28 18.76 9.83
N PRO A 127 1.87 19.14 11.05
CA PRO A 127 0.74 20.06 11.20
C PRO A 127 1.06 21.30 10.37
N LYS A 128 0.08 21.80 9.61
CA LYS A 128 0.19 23.15 9.05
C LYS A 128 0.34 24.07 10.26
N VAL A 129 1.55 24.60 10.47
CA VAL A 129 1.75 25.72 11.39
C VAL A 129 0.89 26.85 10.82
N GLY A 130 -0.12 27.23 11.58
CA GLY A 130 -1.07 28.26 11.17
C GLY A 130 -0.43 29.65 11.13
N GLY A 131 -1.06 30.51 10.34
CA GLY A 131 -1.07 31.96 10.57
C GLY A 131 0.11 32.74 10.01
N SER A 132 -0.04 33.25 8.79
CA SER A 132 0.42 34.61 8.50
C SER A 132 -0.85 35.45 8.38
N VAL A 133 -1.15 36.17 9.45
CA VAL A 133 -1.96 37.39 9.38
C VAL A 133 -0.98 38.46 8.96
N ASP A 134 -1.15 38.99 7.76
CA ASP A 134 -0.78 40.35 7.39
C ASP A 134 -2.02 41.01 6.79
#